data_AF-A0AA45KGU7-F1
#
_entry.id   AF-A0AA45KGU7-F1
#
_cell.length_a   1.000
_cell.length_b   1.000
_cell.length_c   1.000
_cell.angle_alpha   90.00
_cell.angle_beta   90.00
_cell.angle_gamma   90.00
#
_symmetry.space_group_name_H-M   'P 1'
#
loop_
_entity.id
_entity.type
_entity.pdbx_description
1 polymer ?
#
loop_
_entity_poly.entity_id
_entity_poly.type
_entity_poly.pdbx_seq_one_letter_code
_entity_poly.pdbx_strand_id
1 'polypeptide(L)' 'MFVLLMLLALFLMMRGMFKIVLPVLVLLLIVRVLFGGLMLLLSPHFLGTVLVIAFIVWLVKASRGPRFN' A
#
# COMPACT_ATOMS: atom_id res chain seq x y z
N MET A 1 33.96 -7.95 -32.87
CA MET A 1 34.31 -6.83 -31.96
C MET A 1 33.14 -5.89 -31.71
N PHE A 2 32.46 -5.38 -32.73
CA PHE A 2 31.30 -4.48 -32.58
C PHE A 2 30.14 -5.04 -31.72
N VAL A 3 29.78 -6.30 -31.94
CA VAL A 3 28.69 -6.97 -31.19
C VAL A 3 28.99 -7.04 -29.68
N LEU A 4 30.25 -7.27 -29.33
CA LEU A 4 30.68 -7.35 -27.93
C LEU A 4 30.58 -5.98 -27.22
N LEU A 5 30.97 -4.92 -27.92
CA LEU A 5 30.85 -3.53 -27.42
C LEU A 5 29.38 -3.11 -27.25
N MET A 6 28.53 -3.52 -28.18
CA MET A 6 27.09 -3.22 -28.11
C MET A 6 26.41 -3.93 -26.94
N LEU A 7 26.75 -5.20 -26.71
CA LEU A 7 26.30 -5.96 -25.53
C LEU A 7 26.78 -5.33 -24.22
N LEU A 8 28.03 -4.87 -24.17
CA LEU A 8 28.58 -4.22 -22.99
C LEU A 8 27.87 -2.89 -22.70
N ALA A 9 27.62 -2.09 -23.73
CA ALA A 9 26.88 -0.82 -23.62
C ALA A 9 25.43 -1.06 -23.14
N LEU A 10 24.74 -2.06 -23.69
CA LEU A 10 23.39 -2.43 -23.28
C LEU A 10 23.37 -2.91 -21.82
N PHE A 11 24.35 -3.71 -21.42
CA PHE A 11 24.49 -4.19 -20.04
C PHE A 11 24.74 -3.04 -19.06
N LEU A 12 25.63 -2.11 -19.40
CA LEU A 12 25.91 -0.90 -18.61
C LEU A 12 24.68 0.00 -18.48
N MET A 13 23.94 0.19 -19.58
CA MET A 13 22.70 0.98 -19.62
C MET A 13 21.59 0.34 -18.78
N MET A 14 21.40 -0.97 -18.88
CA MET A 14 20.49 -1.71 -17.99
C MET A 14 20.92 -1.54 -16.53
N ARG A 15 22.20 -1.73 -16.20
CA ARG A 15 22.69 -1.56 -14.82
C ARG A 15 22.45 -0.16 -14.27
N GLY A 16 22.59 0.87 -15.09
CA GLY A 16 22.27 2.26 -14.75
C GLY A 16 20.78 2.47 -14.51
N MET A 17 19.93 1.91 -15.38
CA MET A 17 18.47 1.94 -15.25
C MET A 17 18.02 1.28 -13.93
N PHE A 18 18.50 0.06 -13.63
CA PHE A 18 18.15 -0.63 -12.38
C PHE A 18 18.68 0.05 -11.12
N LYS A 19 19.76 0.85 -11.19
CA LYS A 19 20.27 1.57 -10.00
C LYS A 19 19.51 2.85 -9.69
N ILE A 20 18.87 3.49 -10.67
CA ILE A 20 18.23 4.80 -10.50
C ILE A 20 16.71 4.68 -10.60
N VAL A 21 16.21 3.92 -11.58
CA VAL A 21 14.79 3.81 -11.88
C VAL A 21 14.08 2.94 -10.85
N LEU A 22 14.70 1.82 -10.43
CA LEU A 22 14.11 0.95 -9.40
C LEU A 22 13.90 1.64 -8.05
N PRO A 23 14.89 2.34 -7.44
CA PRO A 23 14.65 2.99 -6.15
C PRO A 23 13.61 4.09 -6.25
N VAL A 24 13.56 4.83 -7.37
CA VAL A 24 12.50 5.81 -7.62
C VAL A 24 11.13 5.14 -7.74
N LEU A 25 11.02 4.02 -8.45
CA LEU A 25 9.78 3.23 -8.54
C LEU A 25 9.33 2.70 -7.18
N VAL A 26 10.26 2.19 -6.37
CA VAL A 26 9.96 1.71 -5.01
C VAL A 26 9.50 2.87 -4.13
N LEU A 27 10.16 4.03 -4.21
CA LEU A 27 9.74 5.23 -3.49
C LEU A 27 8.33 5.67 -3.90
N LEU A 28 8.05 5.72 -5.20
CA LEU A 28 6.73 6.04 -5.74
C LEU A 28 5.66 5.04 -5.31
N LEU A 29 5.99 3.74 -5.24
CA LEU A 29 5.09 2.70 -4.75
C LEU A 29 4.73 2.96 -3.28
N ILE A 30 5.72 3.23 -2.43
CA ILE A 30 5.52 3.50 -1.00
C ILE A 30 4.62 4.74 -0.84
N VAL A 31 4.94 5.83 -1.54
CA VAL A 31 4.14 7.06 -1.51
C VAL A 31 2.71 6.76 -1.97
N ARG A 32 2.52 6.03 -3.07
CA ARG A 32 1.19 5.69 -3.59
C ARG A 32 0.39 4.82 -2.62
N VAL A 33 1.02 3.87 -1.93
CA VAL A 33 0.37 3.03 -0.92
C VAL A 33 -0.03 3.85 0.31
N LEU A 34 0.84 4.74 0.78
CA LEU A 34 0.55 5.62 1.90
C LEU A 34 -0.62 6.56 1.59
N PHE A 35 -0.59 7.24 0.43
CA PHE A 35 -1.67 8.13 0.01
C PHE A 35 -2.98 7.37 -0.29
N GLY A 36 -2.89 6.21 -0.93
CA GLY A 36 -4.06 5.36 -1.19
C GLY A 36 -4.71 4.86 0.11
N GLY A 37 -3.90 4.42 1.07
CA GLY A 37 -4.36 4.04 2.41
C GLY A 37 -4.99 5.21 3.16
N LEU A 38 -4.39 6.40 3.09
CA LEU A 38 -4.95 7.62 3.68
C LEU A 38 -6.31 7.97 3.05
N MET A 39 -6.41 7.92 1.72
CA MET A 39 -7.66 8.19 1.01
C MET A 39 -8.75 7.16 1.31
N LEU A 40 -8.39 5.90 1.57
CA LEU A 40 -9.35 4.90 2.04
C LEU A 40 -9.92 5.30 3.40
N LEU A 41 -9.10 5.78 4.35
CA LEU A 41 -9.58 6.26 5.65
C LEU A 41 -10.52 7.47 5.53
N LEU A 42 -10.33 8.32 4.53
CA LEU A 42 -11.18 9.49 4.24
C LEU A 42 -12.39 9.15 3.35
N SER A 43 -12.49 7.92 2.83
CA SER A 43 -13.62 7.52 2.00
C SER A 43 -14.88 7.37 2.85
N PRO A 44 -16.02 7.99 2.46
CA PRO A 44 -17.29 7.83 3.16
C PRO A 44 -17.73 6.36 3.29
N HIS A 45 -17.38 5.54 2.29
CA HIS A 45 -17.71 4.12 2.26
C HIS A 45 -16.94 3.34 3.33
N PHE A 46 -15.65 3.64 3.52
CA PHE A 46 -14.79 2.97 4.50
C PHE A 46 -15.14 3.41 5.92
N LEU A 47 -15.37 4.72 6.13
CA LEU A 47 -15.84 5.23 7.41
C LEU A 47 -17.20 4.61 7.77
N GLY A 48 -18.11 4.51 6.80
CA GLY A 48 -19.41 3.86 6.97
C GLY A 48 -19.29 2.39 7.38
N THR A 49 -18.43 1.60 6.71
CA THR A 49 -18.24 0.19 7.09
C THR A 49 -17.61 0.03 8.47
N VAL A 50 -16.62 0.85 8.83
CA VAL A 50 -16.03 0.86 10.18
C VAL A 50 -17.10 1.19 11.24
N LEU A 51 -17.97 2.18 10.96
CA LEU A 51 -19.06 2.57 11.87
C LEU A 51 -20.08 1.45 12.06
N VAL A 52 -20.46 0.77 10.98
CA VAL A 52 -21.36 -0.39 11.02
C VAL A 52 -20.74 -1.53 11.84
N ILE A 53 -19.47 -1.84 11.63
CA ILE A 53 -18.76 -2.87 12.40
C ILE A 53 -18.72 -2.48 13.89
N ALA A 54 -18.36 -1.23 14.20
CA ALA A 54 -18.34 -0.73 15.57
C ALA A 54 -19.73 -0.81 16.23
N PHE A 55 -20.79 -0.50 15.47
CA PHE A 55 -22.17 -0.61 15.92
C PHE A 55 -22.57 -2.06 16.22
N ILE A 56 -22.20 -3.02 15.36
CA ILE A 56 -22.44 -4.45 15.60
C ILE A 56 -21.69 -4.93 16.85
N VAL A 57 -20.41 -4.57 16.99
CA VAL A 57 -19.61 -4.92 18.17
C VAL A 57 -20.22 -4.33 19.45
N TRP A 58 -20.68 -3.07 19.39
CA TRP A 58 -21.38 -2.44 20.50
C TRP A 58 -22.68 -3.17 20.84
N LEU A 59 -23.50 -3.53 19.86
CA LEU A 59 -24.72 -4.32 20.03
C LEU A 59 -24.45 -5.67 20.69
N VAL A 60 -23.41 -6.38 20.25
CA VAL A 60 -23.00 -7.67 20.85
C VAL A 60 -22.52 -7.48 22.29
N LYS A 61 -21.80 -6.40 22.60
CA LYS A 61 -21.36 -6.09 23.97
C LYS A 61 -22.55 -5.72 24.86
N ALA A 62 -23.47 -4.90 24.36
CA ALA A 62 -24.66 -4.46 25.07
C ALA A 62 -25.63 -5.62 25.33
N SER A 63 -25.82 -6.52 24.36
CA SER A 63 -26.71 -7.68 24.49
C SER A 63 -26.20 -8.74 25.46
N ARG A 64 -24.88 -8.81 25.69
CA ARG A 64 -24.29 -9.75 26.65
C ARG A 64 -24.55 -9.35 28.11
N GLY A 65 -24.80 -8.07 28.40
CA GLY A 65 -25.17 -7.53 29.71
C GLY A 65 -24.20 -7.88 30.86
N PRO A 66 -24.23 -7.16 31.99
CA PRO A 66 -23.55 -7.62 33.21
C PRO A 66 -24.38 -8.78 33.81
N ARG A 67 -24.21 -10.01 33.30
CA ARG A 67 -24.86 -11.19 33.90
C ARG A 67 -24.04 -11.80 35.06
N PHE A 68 -22.91 -11.21 35.44
CA PHE A 68 -22.19 -11.57 36.66
C PHE A 68 -21.44 -10.37 37.24
N ASN A 69 -22.10 -9.62 38.11
CA ASN A 69 -21.48 -8.96 39.26
C ASN A 69 -22.48 -8.98 40.41
#